data_AF-A0A958IW40-F1
#
_entry.id   AF-A0A958IW40-F1
#
_cell.length_a   1.000
_cell.length_b   1.000
_cell.length_c   1.000
_cell.angle_alpha   90.00
_cell.angle_beta   90.00
_cell.angle_gamma   90.00
#
_symmetry.space_group_name_H-M   'P 1'
#
loop_
_entity.id
_entity.type
_entity.pdbx_description
1 polymer ?
#
loop_
_entity_poly.entity_id
_entity_poly.type
_entity_poly.pdbx_seq_one_letter_code
_entity_poly.pdbx_strand_id
1 'polypeptide(L)' 'MHNFDHTGIKTLGDLKASGYKPRSIKQELRENLIGKLQSKAPLFERILGYEKTVIPDIERAILSRHNIILLGLRGQAKTR' A
#
# COMPACT_ATOMS: atom_id res chain seq x y z
N MET A 1 -9.05 -7.83 -8.17
CA MET A 1 -9.59 -7.09 -7.01
C MET A 1 -10.49 -8.04 -6.23
N HIS A 2 -10.10 -8.42 -5.01
CA HIS A 2 -11.02 -9.13 -4.11
C HIS A 2 -11.87 -8.06 -3.41
N ASN A 3 -13.07 -7.80 -3.91
CA ASN A 3 -14.09 -7.07 -3.16
C ASN A 3 -14.64 -8.01 -2.10
N PHE A 4 -14.04 -8.00 -0.91
CA PHE A 4 -14.69 -8.58 0.27
C PHE A 4 -15.73 -7.57 0.73
N ASP A 5 -17.01 -7.91 0.61
CA ASP A 5 -18.10 -7.13 1.20
C ASP A 5 -18.01 -7.25 2.72
N HIS A 6 -17.35 -6.27 3.35
CA HIS A 6 -17.00 -6.26 4.77
C HIS A 6 -18.16 -5.84 5.67
N THR A 7 -19.30 -5.43 5.08
CA THR A 7 -20.51 -4.98 5.78
C THR A 7 -21.21 -6.10 6.56
N GLY A 8 -20.95 -7.37 6.25
CA GLY A 8 -21.51 -8.54 6.94
C GLY A 8 -20.56 -9.30 7.88
N ILE A 9 -19.25 -9.03 7.83
CA ILE A 9 -18.24 -9.77 8.60
C ILE A 9 -18.04 -9.08 9.94
N LYS A 10 -18.62 -9.64 11.02
CA LYS A 10 -18.56 -9.04 12.35
C LYS A 10 -17.61 -9.75 13.30
N THR A 11 -17.28 -11.01 13.02
CA THR A 11 -16.40 -11.81 13.87
C THR A 11 -15.21 -12.39 13.11
N LEU A 12 -14.18 -12.78 13.86
CA LEU A 12 -13.04 -13.51 13.30
C LEU A 12 -13.48 -14.87 12.69
N GLY A 13 -14.54 -15.47 13.21
CA GLY A 13 -15.15 -16.68 12.66
C GLY A 13 -15.71 -16.44 11.26
N ASP A 14 -16.46 -15.35 11.08
CA ASP A 14 -17.03 -14.96 9.79
C ASP A 14 -15.93 -14.64 8.77
N LEU A 15 -14.83 -14.00 9.22
CA LEU A 15 -13.68 -13.70 8.36
C LEU A 15 -12.99 -14.98 7.88
N LYS A 16 -12.85 -15.99 8.73
CA LYS A 16 -12.29 -17.28 8.32
C LYS A 16 -13.23 -18.03 7.36
N ALA A 17 -14.54 -18.00 7.64
CA ALA A 17 -15.55 -18.64 6.81
C ALA A 17 -15.68 -18.01 5.41
N SER A 18 -15.39 -16.71 5.26
CA SER A 18 -15.40 -16.03 3.97
C SER A 18 -14.24 -16.42 3.03
N GLY A 19 -13.35 -17.32 3.46
CA GLY A 19 -12.20 -17.77 2.67
C GLY A 19 -11.05 -16.78 2.67
N TYR A 20 -11.01 -15.87 3.66
CA TYR A 20 -9.88 -14.95 3.82
C TYR A 20 -8.58 -15.72 4.00
N LYS A 21 -7.61 -15.45 3.13
CA LYS A 21 -6.25 -15.99 3.22
C LYS A 21 -5.32 -14.89 3.73
N PRO A 22 -4.72 -15.03 4.92
CA PRO A 22 -3.75 -14.06 5.39
C PRO A 22 -2.58 -14.01 4.42
N ARG A 23 -2.17 -12.78 4.06
CA ARG A 23 -0.99 -12.51 3.25
C ARG A 23 -0.02 -11.68 4.08
N SER A 24 1.26 -11.75 3.75
CA SER A 24 2.23 -10.84 4.37
C SER A 24 1.97 -9.41 3.89
N ILE A 25 2.19 -8.43 4.78
CA ILE A 25 2.07 -7.01 4.45
C ILE A 25 2.89 -6.66 3.20
N LYS A 26 4.12 -7.19 3.11
CA LYS A 26 5.01 -6.98 1.95
C LYS A 26 4.40 -7.51 0.64
N GLN A 27 3.69 -8.63 0.70
CA GLN A 27 3.03 -9.20 -0.47
C GLN A 27 1.82 -8.38 -0.89
N GLU A 28 0.99 -7.98 0.06
CA GLU A 28 -0.18 -7.13 -0.19
C GLU A 28 0.23 -5.78 -0.80
N LEU A 29 1.23 -5.11 -0.22
CA LEU A 29 1.75 -3.85 -0.75
C LEU A 29 2.26 -3.99 -2.19
N ARG A 30 2.98 -5.07 -2.50
CA ARG A 30 3.49 -5.34 -3.85
C ARG A 30 2.36 -5.58 -4.85
N GLU A 31 1.38 -6.41 -4.50
CA GLU A 31 0.24 -6.72 -5.38
C GLU A 31 -0.60 -5.46 -5.64
N ASN A 32 -0.85 -4.65 -4.62
CA ASN A 32 -1.56 -3.37 -4.75
C ASN A 32 -0.79 -2.38 -5.62
N LEU A 33 0.54 -2.28 -5.45
CA LEU A 33 1.39 -1.40 -6.25
C LEU A 33 1.37 -1.81 -7.73
N ILE A 34 1.52 -3.10 -8.04
CA ILE A 34 1.44 -3.61 -9.42
C ILE A 34 0.08 -3.29 -10.02
N GLY A 35 -1.02 -3.52 -9.29
CA GLY A 35 -2.36 -3.22 -9.76
C GLY A 35 -2.55 -1.73 -10.10
N LYS A 36 -2.06 -0.83 -9.24
CA LYS A 36 -2.12 0.62 -9.48
C LYS A 36 -1.22 1.08 -10.65
N LEU A 37 -0.04 0.49 -10.80
CA LEU A 37 0.85 0.77 -11.93
C LEU A 37 0.22 0.33 -13.27
N GLN A 38 -0.44 -0.84 -13.30
CA GLN A 38 -1.14 -1.34 -14.47
C GLN A 38 -2.34 -0.47 -14.85
N SER A 39 -3.10 0.03 -13.87
CA SER A 39 -4.24 0.92 -14.11
C SER A 39 -3.83 2.37 -14.39
N LYS A 40 -2.53 2.70 -14.34
CA LYS A 40 -1.99 4.07 -14.42
C LYS A 40 -2.66 5.03 -13.44
N ALA A 41 -3.16 4.51 -12.32
CA ALA A 41 -3.78 5.30 -11.28
C ALA A 41 -2.71 6.03 -10.45
N PRO A 42 -3.01 7.23 -9.91
CA PRO A 42 -2.10 7.92 -9.02
C PRO A 42 -1.82 7.06 -7.77
N LEU A 43 -0.54 6.78 -7.53
CA LEU A 43 -0.10 5.98 -6.38
C LEU A 43 -0.22 6.76 -5.07
N PHE A 44 0.14 8.05 -5.13
CA PHE A 44 0.21 8.94 -3.99
C PHE A 44 -0.51 10.26 -4.29
N GLU A 45 -1.81 10.33 -4.02
CA GLU A 45 -2.65 11.49 -4.36
C GLU A 45 -2.34 12.75 -3.53
N ARG A 46 -1.67 12.61 -2.38
CA ARG A 46 -1.39 13.70 -1.43
C ARG A 46 0.11 14.01 -1.25
N ILE A 47 0.99 13.36 -2.00
CA ILE A 47 2.44 13.61 -1.91
C ILE A 47 2.83 14.53 -3.06
N LEU A 48 3.14 15.79 -2.75
CA LEU A 48 3.58 16.79 -3.72
C LEU A 48 5.09 16.99 -3.63
N GLY A 49 5.78 17.04 -4.77
CA GLY A 49 7.19 17.42 -4.86
C GLY A 49 8.20 16.28 -4.67
N TYR A 50 7.74 15.03 -4.58
CA TYR A 50 8.59 13.84 -4.46
C TYR A 50 8.47 12.86 -5.65
N GLU A 51 7.77 13.25 -6.70
CA GLU A 51 7.44 12.43 -7.87
C GLU A 51 8.69 11.94 -8.60
N LYS A 52 9.76 12.74 -8.56
CA LYS A 52 11.04 12.45 -9.22
C LYS A 52 12.16 12.05 -8.27
N THR A 53 11.90 11.98 -6.97
CA THR A 53 12.94 11.72 -5.96
C THR A 53 12.60 10.47 -5.14
N VAL A 54 11.72 10.61 -4.15
CA VAL A 54 11.46 9.56 -3.16
C VAL A 54 10.46 8.52 -3.66
N ILE A 55 9.46 8.94 -4.43
CA ILE A 55 8.40 8.04 -4.93
C ILE A 55 8.98 6.86 -5.74
N PRO A 56 9.85 7.09 -6.74
CA PRO A 56 10.44 5.98 -7.50
C PRO A 56 11.23 4.98 -6.64
N ASP A 57 11.89 5.45 -5.59
CA ASP A 57 12.68 4.59 -4.71
C ASP A 57 11.79 3.75 -3.78
N ILE A 58 10.69 4.33 -3.30
CA ILE A 58 9.66 3.59 -2.55
C ILE A 58 9.05 2.50 -3.44
N GLU A 59 8.68 2.82 -4.69
CA GLU A 59 8.13 1.85 -5.62
C GLU A 59 9.07 0.67 -5.83
N ARG A 60 10.34 0.95 -6.13
CA ARG A 60 11.38 -0.08 -6.30
C ARG A 60 11.55 -0.92 -5.04
N ALA A 61 11.57 -0.31 -3.86
CA ALA A 61 11.75 -1.04 -2.62
C ALA A 61 10.55 -1.95 -2.30
N ILE A 62 9.31 -1.48 -2.54
CA ILE A 62 8.10 -2.29 -2.39
C ILE A 62 8.09 -3.45 -3.39
N LEU A 63 8.40 -3.19 -4.67
CA LEU A 63 8.50 -4.22 -5.69
C LEU A 63 9.54 -5.29 -5.31
N SER A 64 10.69 -4.87 -4.80
CA SER A 64 11.77 -5.77 -4.35
C SER A 64 11.55 -6.39 -2.96
N ARG A 65 10.45 -6.04 -2.27
CA ARG A 65 10.13 -6.48 -0.90
C ARG A 65 11.21 -6.12 0.13
N HIS A 66 11.96 -5.05 -0.13
CA HIS A 66 13.00 -4.53 0.76
C HIS A 66 12.39 -3.83 1.97
N ASN A 67 13.19 -3.71 3.03
CA ASN A 67 12.84 -2.87 4.18
C ASN A 67 13.14 -1.41 3.82
N ILE A 68 12.28 -0.48 4.24
CA ILE A 68 12.39 0.94 3.94
C ILE A 68 12.46 1.71 5.26
N ILE A 69 13.40 2.65 5.36
CA ILE A 69 13.47 3.63 6.44
C ILE A 69 13.30 5.02 5.82
N LEU A 70 12.25 5.73 6.21
CA LEU A 70 11.98 7.09 5.75
C LEU A 70 12.57 8.08 6.76
N LEU A 71 13.59 8.84 6.34
CA LEU A 71 14.21 9.89 7.13
C LEU A 71 13.83 11.25 6.53
N GLY A 72 13.22 12.11 7.34
CA GLY A 72 12.84 13.46 6.93
C GLY A 72 13.26 14.50 7.97
N LEU A 73 13.73 15.66 7.51
CA LEU A 73 13.95 16.82 8.37
C LEU A 73 12.59 17.29 8.94
N ARG A 74 12.56 17.65 10.24
CA ARG A 74 11.36 18.22 10.88
C ARG A 74 10.91 19.44 10.06
N GLY A 75 9.71 19.39 9.47
CA GLY A 75 9.14 20.45 8.63
C GLY A 75 8.85 20.07 7.18
N GLN A 76 9.21 18.87 6.72
CA GLN A 76 8.90 18.34 5.38
C GLN A 76 7.61 17.51 5.41
N ALA A 77 6.44 18.17 5.43
CA ALA A 77 5.09 17.58 5.46
C ALA A 77 4.67 16.87 6.77
N LYS A 78 4.63 17.62 7.89
CA LYS A 78 3.99 17.16 9.14
C LYS A 78 2.63 17.80 9.45
N THR A 79 2.00 18.58 8.55
CA THR A 79 0.64 19.08 8.83
C THR A 79 -0.22 19.30 7.59
N ARG A 80 -1.41 18.64 7.66
CA ARG A 80 -2.58 18.48 6.78
C ARG A 80 -2.45 17.60 5.53
#